data_AF-A0A978U3D7-F1
#
_entry.id   AF-A0A978U3D7-F1
#
_cell.length_a   1.000
_cell.length_b   1.000
_cell.length_c   1.000
_cell.angle_alpha   90.00
_cell.angle_beta   90.00
_cell.angle_gamma   90.00
#
_symmetry.space_group_name_H-M   'P 1'
#
loop_
_entity.id
_entity.type
_entity.pdbx_description
1 polymer ?
#
loop_
_entity_poly.entity_id
_entity_poly.type
_entity_poly.pdbx_seq_one_letter_code
_entity_poly.pdbx_strand_id
1 'polypeptide(L)'
;MSYATTGLHSTFVTNLFGFQPLELPGENYVAAPVKISSSDLDSPLYNLPQPPSDQTEAETRETPRFEPTVGVDAPQLAITVETIEDAIEPTEDTEEIFDDSALSSHSLILFDAPTVDWTGNDGNDSITLINCEVVNLASMEGDDDISVTGSRTLSAQMMAGSDVISVRDSGEVNLDGMDGDDWMLVHNSRVVSMKGGAGDDTMGVVNAEQVEIEDLIGDNQISLESINQGKVLMGVGNDSVNISLSKDTTVEMGAGDDYLNGKNLQNAVLVGDFGDDLLILKQVSQTTVRGGEGNDTIIVQQAVGTANEIWGGDGSDRIVIDISGGVQGEVTIRDFQDGIDLLEFSGIVNTESISITAVGENQTDIMMGDTRLVSVFHPGASSLTSVILI
;
A
#
# COMPACT_ATOMS: atom_id res chain seq x y z
N MET A 1 27.34 13.93 23.73
CA MET A 1 26.83 12.58 24.05
C MET A 1 25.64 12.39 23.15
N SER A 2 25.73 11.47 22.20
CA SER A 2 24.64 11.18 21.26
C SER A 2 23.64 10.32 22.01
N TYR A 3 22.38 10.75 22.02
CA TYR A 3 21.27 9.91 22.44
C TYR A 3 20.78 9.21 21.17
N ALA A 4 21.02 7.92 21.10
CA ALA A 4 20.32 7.03 20.19
C ALA A 4 18.93 6.78 20.81
N THR A 5 17.91 7.40 20.23
CA THR A 5 16.51 7.06 20.48
C THR A 5 16.15 5.93 19.53
N THR A 6 16.43 4.70 19.94
CA THR A 6 15.74 3.53 19.38
C THR A 6 14.35 3.49 20.02
N GLY A 7 13.43 4.30 19.48
CA GLY A 7 12.01 4.22 19.78
C GLY A 7 11.42 2.97 19.13
N LEU A 8 10.50 2.32 19.82
CA LEU A 8 9.78 1.14 19.36
C LEU A 8 8.88 1.50 18.15
N HIS A 9 9.45 1.65 16.97
CA HIS A 9 8.68 1.58 15.73
C HIS A 9 8.27 0.12 15.48
N SER A 10 7.03 -0.06 15.03
CA SER A 10 6.65 -1.17 14.15
C SER A 10 6.58 -2.58 14.78
N THR A 11 5.56 -2.86 15.59
CA THR A 11 5.12 -4.27 15.79
C THR A 11 3.66 -4.53 15.41
N PHE A 12 2.85 -3.48 15.21
CA PHE A 12 1.44 -3.65 14.84
C PHE A 12 1.13 -3.36 13.35
N VAL A 13 2.01 -2.65 12.63
CA VAL A 13 1.73 -2.21 11.24
C VAL A 13 2.32 -3.15 10.18
N THR A 14 3.40 -3.88 10.49
CA THR A 14 4.12 -4.76 9.54
C THR A 14 3.48 -6.12 9.27
N ASN A 15 2.46 -6.53 10.05
CA ASN A 15 1.85 -7.85 9.89
C ASN A 15 0.62 -7.90 8.98
N LEU A 16 0.16 -6.76 8.44
CA LEU A 16 -1.07 -6.73 7.63
C LEU A 16 -0.82 -6.68 6.11
N PHE A 17 0.35 -6.17 5.68
CA PHE A 17 0.68 -6.05 4.27
C PHE A 17 2.04 -6.69 4.04
N GLY A 18 2.10 -7.70 3.16
CA GLY A 18 3.31 -8.49 2.88
C GLY A 18 4.41 -7.71 2.17
N PHE A 19 4.90 -6.63 2.78
CA PHE A 19 6.10 -5.91 2.37
C PHE A 19 7.32 -6.79 2.67
N GLN A 20 7.87 -7.41 1.62
CA GLN A 20 9.30 -7.69 1.57
C GLN A 20 9.88 -6.57 0.70
N PRO A 21 10.77 -5.72 1.22
CA PRO A 21 11.51 -4.80 0.36
C PRO A 21 12.19 -5.61 -0.75
N LEU A 22 12.06 -5.16 -2.00
CA LEU A 22 12.83 -5.69 -3.09
C LEU A 22 14.28 -5.21 -2.90
N GLU A 23 15.18 -6.09 -2.45
CA GLU A 23 16.61 -5.79 -2.47
C GLU A 23 17.04 -5.63 -3.94
N LEU A 24 17.22 -4.39 -4.40
CA LEU A 24 17.90 -4.12 -5.66
C LEU A 24 19.37 -4.58 -5.54
N PRO A 25 19.91 -5.33 -6.52
CA PRO A 25 21.26 -5.87 -6.45
C PRO A 25 22.31 -4.74 -6.51
N GLY A 26 23.04 -4.58 -5.43
CA GLY A 26 24.00 -3.49 -5.23
C GLY A 26 25.30 -3.58 -6.03
N GLU A 27 26.00 -2.43 -6.10
CA GLU A 27 27.42 -2.36 -6.43
C GLU A 27 28.30 -2.16 -5.19
N ASN A 28 29.50 -2.74 -5.31
CA ASN A 28 30.40 -3.23 -4.27
C ASN A 28 31.50 -2.21 -3.85
N TYR A 29 32.05 -2.39 -2.64
CA TYR A 29 33.46 -2.73 -2.30
C TYR A 29 33.90 -2.08 -0.96
N VAL A 30 34.70 -2.65 -0.02
CA VAL A 30 35.25 -3.98 0.33
C VAL A 30 36.03 -3.81 1.66
N ALA A 31 35.94 -4.79 2.58
CA ALA A 31 37.10 -5.47 3.21
C ALA A 31 36.65 -6.51 4.28
N ALA A 32 36.93 -7.79 3.99
CA ALA A 32 36.55 -9.04 4.67
C ALA A 32 37.39 -9.39 5.93
N PRO A 33 37.33 -10.60 6.57
CA PRO A 33 36.45 -11.78 6.38
C PRO A 33 35.92 -12.46 7.68
N VAL A 34 34.79 -13.17 7.60
CA VAL A 34 34.52 -14.37 8.44
C VAL A 34 33.91 -15.47 7.57
N LYS A 35 34.56 -16.64 7.52
CA LYS A 35 34.06 -17.88 6.91
C LYS A 35 33.28 -18.68 7.94
N ILE A 36 32.06 -19.14 7.63
CA ILE A 36 31.53 -20.46 8.05
C ILE A 36 30.66 -21.03 6.90
N SER A 37 30.81 -22.33 6.65
CA SER A 37 30.37 -23.09 5.47
C SER A 37 28.94 -23.62 5.51
N SER A 38 28.43 -23.94 4.32
CA SER A 38 27.18 -24.62 3.98
C SER A 38 26.96 -25.97 4.70
N SER A 39 25.92 -26.08 5.53
CA SER A 39 25.31 -27.38 5.85
C SER A 39 23.86 -27.40 6.33
N ASP A 40 23.15 -26.30 6.60
CA ASP A 40 21.88 -26.42 7.37
C ASP A 40 20.63 -25.88 6.63
N LEU A 41 20.52 -26.13 5.33
CA LEU A 41 19.24 -26.13 4.61
C LEU A 41 18.69 -27.56 4.59
N ASP A 42 17.75 -27.86 5.48
CA ASP A 42 16.66 -28.82 5.25
C ASP A 42 15.57 -28.70 6.34
N SER A 43 14.38 -28.28 5.93
CA SER A 43 13.10 -28.14 6.68
C SER A 43 12.52 -29.52 7.12
N PRO A 44 11.30 -29.69 7.71
CA PRO A 44 10.23 -28.73 8.12
C PRO A 44 9.48 -29.03 9.46
N LEU A 45 8.69 -28.03 9.92
CA LEU A 45 7.33 -28.05 10.54
C LEU A 45 6.95 -28.89 11.80
N TYR A 46 6.23 -28.17 12.70
CA TYR A 46 5.25 -28.57 13.74
C TYR A 46 5.69 -29.42 14.96
N ASN A 47 5.66 -28.81 16.16
CA ASN A 47 4.97 -29.42 17.32
C ASN A 47 4.63 -28.40 18.43
N LEU A 48 3.34 -28.24 18.72
CA LEU A 48 2.83 -27.62 19.95
C LEU A 48 3.00 -28.61 21.13
N PRO A 49 3.37 -28.17 22.34
CA PRO A 49 3.45 -29.08 23.49
C PRO A 49 2.05 -29.38 24.08
N GLN A 50 1.75 -30.67 24.27
CA GLN A 50 0.62 -31.17 25.06
C GLN A 50 0.94 -31.10 26.57
N PRO A 51 -0.05 -30.84 27.47
CA PRO A 51 0.15 -30.94 28.91
C PRO A 51 -0.03 -32.39 29.41
N PRO A 52 0.64 -32.79 30.50
CA PRO A 52 0.62 -34.17 30.97
C PRO A 52 -0.62 -34.51 31.81
N SER A 53 -1.08 -35.74 31.65
CA SER A 53 -2.09 -36.41 32.47
C SER A 53 -1.48 -37.09 33.69
N ASP A 54 -2.07 -36.92 34.87
CA ASP A 54 -2.29 -38.05 35.78
C ASP A 54 -3.42 -37.80 36.79
N GLN A 55 -4.17 -38.86 37.09
CA GLN A 55 -5.36 -38.86 37.95
C GLN A 55 -5.03 -39.26 39.38
N THR A 56 -5.75 -38.75 40.39
CA THR A 56 -6.57 -39.58 41.31
C THR A 56 -7.39 -38.78 42.33
N GLU A 57 -8.60 -39.33 42.54
CA GLU A 57 -9.46 -39.31 43.73
C GLU A 57 -10.41 -38.14 44.04
N ALA A 58 -11.66 -38.56 44.27
CA ALA A 58 -12.86 -37.79 44.48
C ALA A 58 -13.14 -37.59 45.97
N GLU A 59 -13.75 -36.47 46.35
CA GLU A 59 -14.94 -36.47 47.23
C GLU A 59 -15.59 -35.07 47.32
N THR A 60 -16.84 -35.02 46.86
CA THR A 60 -18.01 -34.29 47.40
C THR A 60 -17.84 -32.93 48.10
N ARG A 61 -18.53 -31.89 47.60
CA ARG A 61 -19.75 -31.28 48.22
C ARG A 61 -20.02 -29.84 47.76
N GLU A 62 -21.29 -29.62 47.41
CA GLU A 62 -22.11 -28.42 47.68
C GLU A 62 -21.71 -27.10 46.98
N THR A 63 -22.50 -26.71 45.99
CA THR A 63 -22.68 -25.31 45.58
C THR A 63 -23.65 -24.60 46.54
N PRO A 64 -23.27 -23.46 47.13
CA PRO A 64 -24.23 -22.45 47.51
C PRO A 64 -24.02 -21.15 46.73
N ARG A 65 -25.11 -20.76 46.07
CA ARG A 65 -25.41 -19.43 45.54
C ARG A 65 -25.48 -18.44 46.71
N PHE A 66 -24.75 -17.32 46.67
CA PHE A 66 -25.06 -16.12 47.46
C PHE A 66 -24.72 -14.82 46.71
N GLU A 67 -25.67 -13.89 46.85
CA GLU A 67 -25.85 -12.54 46.30
C GLU A 67 -24.75 -11.53 46.67
N PRO A 68 -24.65 -10.36 45.99
CA PRO A 68 -23.58 -9.39 46.22
C PRO A 68 -23.81 -8.62 47.53
N THR A 69 -22.73 -8.39 48.29
CA THR A 69 -22.74 -7.46 49.44
C THR A 69 -21.61 -6.44 49.27
N VAL A 70 -21.97 -5.17 49.32
CA VAL A 70 -21.07 -4.00 49.34
C VAL A 70 -20.34 -3.95 50.68
N GLY A 71 -19.03 -3.70 50.67
CA GLY A 71 -18.22 -3.52 51.88
C GLY A 71 -16.75 -3.19 51.61
N VAL A 72 -16.46 -1.89 51.70
CA VAL A 72 -15.20 -1.12 51.80
C VAL A 72 -13.91 -1.77 52.35
N ASP A 73 -12.79 -1.16 51.87
CA ASP A 73 -11.38 -1.16 52.32
C ASP A 73 -10.39 -2.19 51.73
N ALA A 74 -9.65 -1.73 50.72
CA ALA A 74 -8.27 -2.16 50.39
C ALA A 74 -7.45 -0.90 49.95
N PRO A 75 -6.14 -0.84 50.22
CA PRO A 75 -5.40 0.40 50.40
C PRO A 75 -5.09 1.14 49.09
N GLN A 76 -5.15 2.46 49.14
CA GLN A 76 -4.73 3.36 48.07
C GLN A 76 -3.23 3.17 47.76
N LEU A 77 -2.93 2.65 46.57
CA LEU A 77 -1.66 2.85 45.91
C LEU A 77 -1.68 4.26 45.32
N ALA A 78 -0.99 5.18 46.01
CA ALA A 78 -0.70 6.50 45.48
C ALA A 78 0.21 6.36 44.26
N ILE A 79 -0.36 6.54 43.07
CA ILE A 79 0.40 6.86 41.85
C ILE A 79 0.40 8.38 41.80
N THR A 80 1.56 8.99 42.02
CA THR A 80 1.81 10.40 41.71
C THR A 80 1.67 10.56 40.20
N VAL A 81 0.59 11.21 39.80
CA VAL A 81 0.38 11.68 38.43
C VAL A 81 1.04 13.05 38.34
N GLU A 82 2.14 13.14 37.59
CA GLU A 82 2.56 14.40 36.99
C GLU A 82 2.00 14.41 35.55
N THR A 83 1.41 15.55 35.19
CA THR A 83 0.67 15.91 33.96
C THR A 83 -0.63 15.12 33.68
N ILE A 84 -1.71 15.55 34.33
CA ILE A 84 -3.07 15.57 33.75
C ILE A 84 -3.30 17.04 33.38
N GLU A 85 -3.38 17.34 32.09
CA GLU A 85 -4.17 18.49 31.64
C GLU A 85 -5.35 17.90 30.85
N ASP A 86 -6.52 18.04 31.48
CA ASP A 86 -7.88 17.95 30.94
C ASP A 86 -8.38 16.65 30.29
N ALA A 87 -8.82 15.71 31.12
CA ALA A 87 -9.92 14.82 30.76
C ALA A 87 -11.25 15.60 30.92
N ILE A 88 -11.80 16.12 29.81
CA ILE A 88 -13.06 16.86 29.81
C ILE A 88 -14.24 15.88 29.66
N GLU A 89 -15.25 15.99 30.54
CA GLU A 89 -16.49 15.21 30.42
C GLU A 89 -17.39 15.81 29.31
N PRO A 90 -18.08 14.97 28.50
CA PRO A 90 -18.76 15.43 27.29
C PRO A 90 -19.91 16.39 27.64
N THR A 91 -19.81 17.64 27.21
CA THR A 91 -20.92 18.59 27.21
C THR A 91 -21.36 18.89 25.77
N GLU A 92 -22.66 19.18 25.56
CA GLU A 92 -23.26 19.35 24.22
C GLU A 92 -22.80 20.59 23.43
N ASP A 93 -21.67 21.20 23.80
CA ASP A 93 -21.13 22.40 23.17
C ASP A 93 -19.80 22.04 22.45
N THR A 94 -19.57 22.66 21.28
CA THR A 94 -18.32 22.57 20.52
C THR A 94 -17.10 22.80 21.44
N GLU A 95 -16.22 21.81 21.55
CA GLU A 95 -14.97 21.95 22.30
C GLU A 95 -13.86 22.44 21.37
N GLU A 96 -13.59 23.75 21.41
CA GLU A 96 -12.36 24.33 20.87
C GLU A 96 -11.25 24.12 21.91
N ILE A 97 -10.32 23.20 21.63
CA ILE A 97 -9.15 22.94 22.48
C ILE A 97 -7.95 23.63 21.84
N PHE A 98 -7.47 24.71 22.47
CA PHE A 98 -6.27 25.46 22.07
C PHE A 98 -5.21 25.36 23.16
N ASP A 99 -3.98 24.94 22.82
CA ASP A 99 -2.82 24.98 23.71
C ASP A 99 -1.66 25.77 23.06
N ASP A 100 -1.09 26.73 23.81
CA ASP A 100 -0.06 27.70 23.38
C ASP A 100 1.33 27.39 23.97
N SER A 101 1.54 26.15 24.42
CA SER A 101 2.84 25.71 24.96
C SER A 101 3.70 25.05 23.86
N ALA A 102 4.41 25.88 23.10
CA ALA A 102 5.13 25.56 21.85
C ALA A 102 6.27 24.50 21.91
N LEU A 103 6.39 23.64 22.93
CA LEU A 103 7.45 22.61 23.01
C LEU A 103 7.03 21.35 23.81
N SER A 104 5.78 21.22 24.27
CA SER A 104 5.37 20.06 25.06
C SER A 104 4.54 19.09 24.24
N SER A 105 4.97 17.83 24.20
CA SER A 105 4.13 16.72 23.79
C SER A 105 2.85 16.65 24.62
N HIS A 106 1.71 16.54 23.95
CA HIS A 106 0.39 16.41 24.54
C HIS A 106 -0.22 15.04 24.28
N SER A 107 -1.26 14.73 25.05
CA SER A 107 -2.03 13.50 24.87
C SER A 107 -3.51 13.80 25.05
N LEU A 108 -4.30 13.62 24.00
CA LEU A 108 -5.74 13.87 23.96
C LEU A 108 -6.49 12.57 23.70
N ILE A 109 -7.52 12.28 24.51
CA ILE A 109 -8.45 11.18 24.25
C ILE A 109 -9.89 11.69 24.39
N LEU A 110 -10.67 11.63 23.31
CA LEU A 110 -12.08 12.04 23.31
C LEU A 110 -13.01 10.94 22.79
N PHE A 111 -14.22 10.92 23.34
CA PHE A 111 -15.26 9.94 23.01
C PHE A 111 -16.58 10.64 22.75
N ASP A 112 -17.31 10.17 21.72
CA ASP A 112 -18.70 10.53 21.42
C ASP A 112 -18.96 12.05 21.34
N ALA A 113 -17.93 12.84 20.97
CA ALA A 113 -18.04 14.28 20.84
C ALA A 113 -18.75 14.65 19.51
N PRO A 114 -19.74 15.55 19.52
CA PRO A 114 -20.44 15.94 18.29
C PRO A 114 -19.51 16.73 17.34
N THR A 115 -18.55 17.47 17.88
CA THR A 115 -17.57 18.22 17.10
C THR A 115 -16.27 18.31 17.90
N VAL A 116 -15.15 18.09 17.21
CA VAL A 116 -13.78 18.25 17.73
C VAL A 116 -13.07 19.22 16.80
N ASP A 117 -12.70 20.38 17.32
CA ASP A 117 -11.83 21.34 16.66
C ASP A 117 -10.57 21.47 17.51
N TRP A 118 -9.49 20.81 17.07
CA TRP A 118 -8.24 20.74 17.81
C TRP A 118 -7.09 21.31 16.99
N THR A 119 -6.25 22.08 17.64
CA THR A 119 -4.97 22.53 17.12
C THR A 119 -3.87 22.16 18.12
N GLY A 120 -2.87 21.45 17.64
CA GLY A 120 -1.70 21.04 18.41
C GLY A 120 -0.68 22.15 18.59
N ASN A 121 0.49 21.75 19.03
CA ASN A 121 1.65 22.60 19.27
C ASN A 121 2.87 22.05 18.54
N ASP A 122 4.03 22.69 18.64
CA ASP A 122 5.25 22.27 17.93
C ASP A 122 5.93 21.01 18.54
N GLY A 123 5.19 20.20 19.31
CA GLY A 123 5.70 19.04 20.02
C GLY A 123 4.96 17.78 19.63
N ASN A 124 5.65 16.64 19.68
CA ASN A 124 5.09 15.33 19.31
C ASN A 124 3.87 14.98 20.17
N ASP A 125 2.68 15.08 19.60
CA ASP A 125 1.40 14.92 20.26
C ASP A 125 0.81 13.52 19.99
N SER A 126 -0.06 13.07 20.89
CA SER A 126 -0.78 11.80 20.74
C SER A 126 -2.28 12.00 20.90
N ILE A 127 -3.04 11.72 19.84
CA ILE A 127 -4.48 12.01 19.78
C ILE A 127 -5.27 10.73 19.49
N THR A 128 -6.29 10.46 20.30
CA THR A 128 -7.23 9.36 20.08
C THR A 128 -8.66 9.85 20.13
N LEU A 129 -9.40 9.71 19.02
CA LEU A 129 -10.78 10.15 18.89
C LEU A 129 -11.68 8.98 18.50
N ILE A 130 -12.72 8.74 19.29
CA ILE A 130 -13.62 7.60 19.10
C ILE A 130 -15.06 8.10 19.01
N ASN A 131 -15.75 7.72 17.93
CA ASN A 131 -17.14 8.08 17.63
C ASN A 131 -17.41 9.59 17.66
N CYS A 132 -16.39 10.40 17.37
CA CYS A 132 -16.55 11.85 17.29
C CYS A 132 -17.13 12.21 15.93
N GLU A 133 -18.27 12.89 15.86
CA GLU A 133 -19.04 13.01 14.62
C GLU A 133 -18.32 13.86 13.56
N VAL A 134 -17.90 15.08 13.92
CA VAL A 134 -17.15 15.99 13.05
C VAL A 134 -15.79 16.26 13.69
N VAL A 135 -14.70 16.01 12.97
CA VAL A 135 -13.34 16.17 13.48
C VAL A 135 -12.53 17.05 12.53
N ASN A 136 -11.95 18.12 13.07
CA ASN A 136 -10.99 18.99 12.39
C ASN A 136 -9.71 19.08 13.25
N LEU A 137 -8.58 18.64 12.70
CA LEU A 137 -7.28 18.61 13.37
C LEU A 137 -6.25 19.41 12.58
N ALA A 138 -5.41 20.14 13.29
CA ALA A 138 -4.16 20.70 12.79
C ALA A 138 -3.07 20.42 13.82
N SER A 139 -2.12 19.52 13.56
CA SER A 139 -1.19 19.06 14.60
C SER A 139 0.03 19.96 14.80
N MET A 140 0.41 20.73 13.77
CA MET A 140 1.50 21.73 13.78
C MET A 140 2.88 21.07 13.61
N GLU A 141 3.96 21.58 14.23
CA GLU A 141 5.26 20.91 14.08
C GLU A 141 5.37 19.70 15.05
N GLY A 142 6.23 18.73 14.73
CA GLY A 142 6.49 17.58 15.60
C GLY A 142 6.07 16.27 14.97
N ASP A 143 6.53 15.14 15.51
CA ASP A 143 6.09 13.82 15.01
C ASP A 143 4.89 13.34 15.83
N ASP A 144 3.70 13.45 15.26
CA ASP A 144 2.42 13.21 15.91
C ASP A 144 1.85 11.81 15.66
N ASP A 145 1.09 11.27 16.63
CA ASP A 145 0.40 9.99 16.52
C ASP A 145 -1.11 10.17 16.72
N ILE A 146 -1.87 10.03 15.63
CA ILE A 146 -3.30 10.30 15.56
C ILE A 146 -4.07 9.02 15.23
N SER A 147 -5.04 8.67 16.07
CA SER A 147 -5.97 7.57 15.84
C SER A 147 -7.43 8.06 15.87
N VAL A 148 -8.14 7.90 14.75
CA VAL A 148 -9.56 8.28 14.64
C VAL A 148 -10.41 7.06 14.28
N THR A 149 -11.53 6.87 14.97
CA THR A 149 -12.47 5.77 14.67
C THR A 149 -13.92 6.26 14.75
N GLY A 150 -14.72 5.91 13.75
CA GLY A 150 -16.17 6.11 13.80
C GLY A 150 -16.64 7.54 13.54
N SER A 151 -15.84 8.37 12.86
CA SER A 151 -16.21 9.75 12.57
C SER A 151 -17.08 9.86 11.32
N ARG A 152 -18.03 10.79 11.29
CA ARG A 152 -18.81 11.07 10.07
C ARG A 152 -17.95 11.84 9.07
N THR A 153 -17.21 12.85 9.55
CA THR A 153 -16.24 13.60 8.76
C THR A 153 -14.96 13.82 9.55
N LEU A 154 -13.81 13.64 8.91
CA LEU A 154 -12.49 13.93 9.43
C LEU A 154 -11.74 14.80 8.43
N SER A 155 -11.20 15.93 8.90
CA SER A 155 -10.16 16.69 8.22
C SER A 155 -8.96 16.79 9.15
N ALA A 156 -7.78 16.35 8.71
CA ALA A 156 -6.55 16.46 9.48
C ALA A 156 -5.43 17.05 8.62
N GLN A 157 -4.70 18.00 9.17
CA GLN A 157 -3.48 18.57 8.60
C GLN A 157 -2.33 18.32 9.58
N MET A 158 -1.31 17.59 9.15
CA MET A 158 -0.21 17.16 10.02
C MET A 158 1.00 18.11 9.97
N MET A 159 1.04 18.99 8.96
CA MET A 159 1.91 20.17 8.89
C MET A 159 3.40 19.84 8.75
N ALA A 160 4.20 19.73 9.82
CA ALA A 160 5.63 19.51 9.68
C ALA A 160 6.15 18.48 10.68
N GLY A 161 6.66 17.37 10.19
CA GLY A 161 7.07 16.27 11.05
C GLY A 161 6.94 14.95 10.32
N SER A 162 7.36 13.86 10.96
CA SER A 162 7.06 12.53 10.44
C SER A 162 5.86 11.96 11.18
N ASP A 163 4.68 12.23 10.66
CA ASP A 163 3.43 12.00 11.36
C ASP A 163 2.84 10.62 11.10
N VAL A 164 2.02 10.15 12.02
CA VAL A 164 1.31 8.88 11.91
C VAL A 164 -0.17 9.12 12.12
N ILE A 165 -0.99 8.75 11.14
CA ILE A 165 -2.45 8.76 11.28
C ILE A 165 -3.09 7.44 10.86
N SER A 166 -3.94 6.91 11.75
CA SER A 166 -4.74 5.72 11.52
C SER A 166 -6.23 6.02 11.66
N VAL A 167 -6.98 5.91 10.57
CA VAL A 167 -8.42 6.16 10.52
C VAL A 167 -9.20 4.87 10.25
N ARG A 168 -10.26 4.61 11.02
CA ARG A 168 -11.13 3.45 10.84
C ARG A 168 -12.61 3.80 10.84
N ASP A 169 -13.38 3.03 10.07
CA ASP A 169 -14.85 3.01 10.11
C ASP A 169 -15.48 4.42 10.04
N SER A 170 -14.93 5.29 9.18
CA SER A 170 -15.30 6.70 9.09
C SER A 170 -16.01 7.04 7.78
N GLY A 171 -16.74 8.16 7.73
CA GLY A 171 -17.54 8.54 6.57
C GLY A 171 -16.70 9.16 5.45
N GLU A 172 -16.36 10.44 5.63
CA GLU A 172 -15.53 11.23 4.73
C GLU A 172 -14.23 11.59 5.45
N VAL A 173 -13.10 11.30 4.81
CA VAL A 173 -11.76 11.44 5.40
C VAL A 173 -10.91 12.28 4.45
N ASN A 174 -10.38 13.39 4.95
CA ASN A 174 -9.45 14.26 4.25
C ASN A 174 -8.19 14.44 5.10
N LEU A 175 -7.06 13.99 4.60
CA LEU A 175 -5.78 13.99 5.32
C LEU A 175 -4.72 14.68 4.46
N ASP A 176 -3.90 15.51 5.09
CA ASP A 176 -2.84 16.29 4.44
C ASP A 176 -1.58 16.22 5.30
N GLY A 177 -0.56 15.49 4.85
CA GLY A 177 0.73 15.32 5.53
C GLY A 177 1.53 16.62 5.59
N MET A 178 1.65 17.27 4.43
CA MET A 178 2.44 18.47 4.19
C MET A 178 3.96 18.21 4.16
N ASP A 179 4.75 18.64 5.14
CA ASP A 179 6.20 18.47 5.12
C ASP A 179 6.63 17.32 6.05
N GLY A 180 7.48 16.43 5.56
CA GLY A 180 8.07 15.32 6.30
C GLY A 180 7.63 13.95 5.79
N ASP A 181 8.18 12.89 6.37
CA ASP A 181 7.91 11.51 5.92
C ASP A 181 6.74 10.94 6.73
N ASP A 182 5.54 10.90 6.14
CA ASP A 182 4.29 10.60 6.85
C ASP A 182 3.79 9.17 6.65
N TRP A 183 3.04 8.67 7.64
CA TRP A 183 2.36 7.39 7.59
C TRP A 183 0.85 7.55 7.75
N MET A 184 0.09 7.33 6.68
CA MET A 184 -1.36 7.51 6.67
C MET A 184 -2.08 6.21 6.32
N LEU A 185 -2.97 5.73 7.18
CA LEU A 185 -3.69 4.48 6.98
C LEU A 185 -5.19 4.62 7.23
N VAL A 186 -6.00 4.33 6.21
CA VAL A 186 -7.46 4.44 6.27
C VAL A 186 -8.13 3.10 5.99
N HIS A 187 -9.01 2.65 6.91
CA HIS A 187 -9.79 1.42 6.75
C HIS A 187 -11.29 1.68 6.78
N ASN A 188 -12.03 0.91 5.98
CA ASN A 188 -13.49 0.83 6.02
C ASN A 188 -14.17 2.20 5.99
N SER A 189 -13.66 3.11 5.17
CA SER A 189 -14.16 4.48 5.08
C SER A 189 -14.72 4.76 3.70
N ARG A 190 -15.78 5.57 3.60
CA ARG A 190 -16.54 5.67 2.35
C ARG A 190 -15.81 6.50 1.30
N VAL A 191 -15.44 7.73 1.65
CA VAL A 191 -14.73 8.67 0.77
C VAL A 191 -13.43 9.07 1.44
N VAL A 192 -12.32 8.92 0.73
CA VAL A 192 -10.97 9.17 1.26
C VAL A 192 -10.23 10.09 0.30
N SER A 193 -9.72 11.20 0.81
CA SER A 193 -8.74 12.06 0.14
C SER A 193 -7.50 12.11 1.02
N MET A 194 -6.33 11.86 0.43
CA MET A 194 -5.05 11.93 1.13
C MET A 194 -4.05 12.69 0.29
N LYS A 195 -3.19 13.45 0.97
CA LYS A 195 -2.00 14.05 0.38
C LYS A 195 -0.83 13.75 1.27
N GLY A 196 0.24 13.22 0.69
CA GLY A 196 1.52 13.03 1.39
C GLY A 196 2.16 14.41 1.56
N GLY A 197 2.80 14.88 0.49
CA GLY A 197 3.24 16.26 0.40
C GLY A 197 4.67 16.32 -0.06
N ALA A 198 5.58 16.71 0.83
CA ALA A 198 7.01 16.70 0.61
C ALA A 198 7.68 15.80 1.64
N GLY A 199 8.28 14.70 1.17
CA GLY A 199 8.91 13.70 2.03
C GLY A 199 8.70 12.32 1.42
N ASP A 200 9.28 11.28 2.00
CA ASP A 200 9.08 9.92 1.53
C ASP A 200 7.88 9.30 2.27
N ASP A 201 6.68 9.49 1.73
CA ASP A 201 5.42 9.19 2.39
C ASP A 201 4.97 7.73 2.23
N THR A 202 4.20 7.24 3.19
CA THR A 202 3.56 5.91 3.16
C THR A 202 2.06 6.02 3.39
N MET A 203 1.28 5.72 2.36
CA MET A 203 -0.18 5.79 2.41
C MET A 203 -0.87 4.45 2.13
N GLY A 204 -1.94 4.16 2.86
CA GLY A 204 -2.72 2.94 2.71
C GLY A 204 -4.22 3.17 2.79
N VAL A 205 -4.99 2.60 1.86
CA VAL A 205 -6.45 2.55 1.95
C VAL A 205 -6.97 1.14 1.74
N VAL A 206 -7.79 0.67 2.67
CA VAL A 206 -8.46 -0.62 2.59
C VAL A 206 -9.97 -0.43 2.69
N ASN A 207 -10.69 -1.00 1.72
CA ASN A 207 -12.15 -1.03 1.67
C ASN A 207 -12.77 0.37 1.69
N ALA A 208 -12.74 1.05 0.54
CA ALA A 208 -13.36 2.35 0.34
C ALA A 208 -14.16 2.43 -0.97
N GLU A 209 -15.16 3.31 -0.99
CA GLU A 209 -15.97 3.54 -2.19
C GLU A 209 -15.25 4.44 -3.18
N GLN A 210 -14.68 5.56 -2.70
CA GLN A 210 -13.95 6.51 -3.51
C GLN A 210 -12.64 6.90 -2.80
N VAL A 211 -11.54 6.89 -3.55
CA VAL A 211 -10.21 7.28 -3.09
C VAL A 211 -9.59 8.25 -4.08
N GLU A 212 -9.05 9.35 -3.58
CA GLU A 212 -8.17 10.26 -4.30
C GLU A 212 -6.90 10.48 -3.47
N ILE A 213 -5.74 10.16 -4.05
CA ILE A 213 -4.44 10.39 -3.43
C ILE A 213 -3.60 11.26 -4.36
N GLU A 214 -3.01 12.31 -3.80
CA GLU A 214 -2.03 13.15 -4.47
C GLU A 214 -0.77 13.18 -3.62
N ASP A 215 0.26 12.49 -4.10
CA ASP A 215 1.62 12.65 -3.63
C ASP A 215 2.42 13.34 -4.72
N LEU A 216 3.29 14.29 -4.38
CA LEU A 216 3.89 15.15 -5.41
C LEU A 216 5.41 15.18 -5.38
N ILE A 217 6.05 14.87 -4.24
CA ILE A 217 7.49 14.98 -4.05
C ILE A 217 7.95 13.92 -3.06
N GLY A 218 8.92 13.09 -3.47
CA GLY A 218 9.56 12.08 -2.62
C GLY A 218 9.49 10.69 -3.23
N ASP A 219 10.22 9.73 -2.66
CA ASP A 219 10.15 8.33 -3.06
C ASP A 219 9.03 7.63 -2.25
N ASN A 220 7.79 7.73 -2.73
CA ASN A 220 6.60 7.43 -1.92
C ASN A 220 6.09 5.99 -2.09
N GLN A 221 5.30 5.54 -1.12
CA GLN A 221 4.71 4.20 -1.09
C GLN A 221 3.20 4.24 -0.89
N ILE A 222 2.45 3.68 -1.83
CA ILE A 222 0.99 3.56 -1.72
C ILE A 222 0.53 2.10 -1.77
N SER A 223 -0.43 1.77 -0.90
CA SER A 223 -1.14 0.49 -0.93
C SER A 223 -2.66 0.68 -0.95
N LEU A 224 -3.31 0.21 -2.01
CA LEU A 224 -4.77 0.22 -2.16
C LEU A 224 -5.33 -1.20 -2.21
N GLU A 225 -6.34 -1.48 -1.38
CA GLU A 225 -7.04 -2.77 -1.40
C GLU A 225 -8.56 -2.60 -1.36
N SER A 226 -9.25 -3.30 -2.26
CA SER A 226 -10.72 -3.32 -2.32
C SER A 226 -11.33 -1.94 -2.53
N ILE A 227 -10.81 -1.19 -3.51
CA ILE A 227 -11.28 0.16 -3.87
C ILE A 227 -12.25 0.10 -5.04
N ASN A 228 -13.40 0.77 -4.92
CA ASN A 228 -14.39 0.80 -6.01
C ASN A 228 -14.10 1.85 -7.08
N GLN A 229 -13.57 3.02 -6.71
CA GLN A 229 -13.16 4.10 -7.60
C GLN A 229 -11.92 4.76 -7.01
N GLY A 230 -10.82 4.79 -7.76
CA GLY A 230 -9.53 5.29 -7.27
C GLY A 230 -8.87 6.23 -8.26
N LYS A 231 -8.25 7.29 -7.74
CA LYS A 231 -7.32 8.14 -8.48
C LYS A 231 -6.07 8.34 -7.64
N VAL A 232 -4.90 8.09 -8.21
CA VAL A 232 -3.60 8.24 -7.57
C VAL A 232 -2.69 9.01 -8.51
N LEU A 233 -2.03 10.05 -7.98
CA LEU A 233 -0.97 10.82 -8.64
C LEU A 233 0.25 10.78 -7.70
N MET A 234 1.43 10.33 -8.16
CA MET A 234 2.61 10.13 -7.31
C MET A 234 3.72 11.20 -7.44
N GLY A 235 3.78 11.92 -8.56
CA GLY A 235 4.56 13.14 -8.65
C GLY A 235 6.01 12.94 -9.07
N VAL A 236 6.97 13.38 -8.25
CA VAL A 236 8.41 13.28 -8.55
C VAL A 236 9.10 12.43 -7.47
N GLY A 237 9.85 11.42 -7.91
CA GLY A 237 10.57 10.48 -7.07
C GLY A 237 10.42 9.07 -7.64
N ASN A 238 11.11 8.09 -7.07
CA ASN A 238 10.95 6.69 -7.45
C ASN A 238 9.87 6.05 -6.58
N ASP A 239 8.65 6.05 -7.08
CA ASP A 239 7.45 5.73 -6.33
C ASP A 239 7.10 4.24 -6.41
N SER A 240 6.42 3.72 -5.38
CA SER A 240 5.98 2.33 -5.32
C SER A 240 4.50 2.21 -4.99
N VAL A 241 3.70 1.79 -5.96
CA VAL A 241 2.24 1.64 -5.84
C VAL A 241 1.82 0.17 -5.92
N ASN A 242 1.16 -0.32 -4.87
CA ASN A 242 0.54 -1.65 -4.81
C ASN A 242 -0.98 -1.53 -4.80
N ILE A 243 -1.67 -2.19 -5.74
CA ILE A 243 -3.12 -2.13 -5.85
C ILE A 243 -3.68 -3.54 -5.97
N SER A 244 -4.68 -3.85 -5.14
CA SER A 244 -5.32 -5.15 -5.18
C SER A 244 -6.85 -5.09 -5.07
N LEU A 245 -7.53 -6.05 -5.71
CA LEU A 245 -8.98 -6.25 -5.60
C LEU A 245 -9.81 -4.99 -5.91
N SER A 246 -9.29 -4.11 -6.76
CA SER A 246 -9.85 -2.78 -7.01
C SER A 246 -10.37 -2.65 -8.44
N LYS A 247 -11.25 -1.69 -8.66
CA LYS A 247 -11.80 -1.37 -9.99
C LYS A 247 -11.88 0.13 -10.22
N ASP A 248 -12.11 0.53 -11.46
CA ASP A 248 -12.27 1.93 -11.88
C ASP A 248 -11.17 2.82 -11.28
N THR A 249 -9.92 2.35 -11.37
CA THR A 249 -8.76 2.97 -10.72
C THR A 249 -7.83 3.57 -11.76
N THR A 250 -7.46 4.84 -11.59
CA THR A 250 -6.42 5.52 -12.40
C THR A 250 -5.20 5.80 -11.55
N VAL A 251 -4.02 5.48 -12.07
CA VAL A 251 -2.73 5.77 -11.44
C VAL A 251 -1.82 6.43 -12.46
N GLU A 252 -1.25 7.57 -12.09
CA GLU A 252 -0.20 8.27 -12.82
C GLU A 252 1.01 8.36 -11.88
N MET A 253 2.10 7.66 -12.24
CA MET A 253 3.29 7.54 -11.37
C MET A 253 4.18 8.79 -11.45
N GLY A 254 4.17 9.51 -12.57
CA GLY A 254 4.83 10.81 -12.65
C GLY A 254 6.29 10.71 -13.13
N ALA A 255 7.26 11.16 -12.35
CA ALA A 255 8.64 11.26 -12.79
C ALA A 255 9.61 10.57 -11.83
N GLY A 256 10.30 9.55 -12.34
CA GLY A 256 11.25 8.73 -11.62
C GLY A 256 11.18 7.30 -12.14
N ASP A 257 12.07 6.42 -11.69
CA ASP A 257 12.03 5.01 -12.09
C ASP A 257 11.03 4.28 -11.17
N ASP A 258 9.78 4.15 -11.61
CA ASP A 258 8.66 3.81 -10.73
C ASP A 258 8.35 2.31 -10.69
N TYR A 259 7.71 1.88 -9.60
CA TYR A 259 7.21 0.51 -9.42
C TYR A 259 5.70 0.47 -9.22
N LEU A 260 5.00 -0.24 -10.10
CA LEU A 260 3.57 -0.51 -9.94
C LEU A 260 3.27 -2.00 -9.93
N ASN A 261 2.56 -2.46 -8.91
CA ASN A 261 2.09 -3.83 -8.79
C ASN A 261 0.55 -3.87 -8.66
N GLY A 262 -0.12 -4.25 -9.75
CA GLY A 262 -1.57 -4.34 -9.84
C GLY A 262 -2.07 -5.78 -9.83
N LYS A 263 -2.99 -6.12 -8.92
CA LYS A 263 -3.54 -7.48 -8.79
C LYS A 263 -5.07 -7.49 -8.73
N ASN A 264 -5.71 -8.34 -9.53
CA ASN A 264 -7.17 -8.45 -9.59
C ASN A 264 -7.84 -7.09 -9.87
N LEU A 265 -7.34 -6.39 -10.89
CA LEU A 265 -7.85 -5.08 -11.28
C LEU A 265 -8.91 -5.19 -12.38
N GLN A 266 -9.90 -4.30 -12.34
CA GLN A 266 -10.90 -4.18 -13.40
C GLN A 266 -11.06 -2.72 -13.82
N ASN A 267 -11.07 -2.46 -15.14
CA ASN A 267 -11.26 -1.10 -15.67
C ASN A 267 -10.25 -0.10 -15.10
N ALA A 268 -8.97 -0.52 -15.01
CA ALA A 268 -7.89 0.32 -14.50
C ALA A 268 -7.15 1.03 -15.64
N VAL A 269 -6.60 2.20 -15.34
CA VAL A 269 -5.67 2.94 -16.19
C VAL A 269 -4.40 3.17 -15.39
N LEU A 270 -3.28 2.66 -15.88
CA LEU A 270 -2.00 2.65 -15.17
C LEU A 270 -0.96 3.28 -16.09
N VAL A 271 -0.29 4.33 -15.63
CA VAL A 271 0.64 5.14 -16.41
C VAL A 271 1.93 5.32 -15.62
N GLY A 272 3.07 4.91 -16.19
CA GLY A 272 4.40 5.13 -15.61
C GLY A 272 4.89 6.56 -15.77
N ASP A 273 4.55 7.21 -16.89
CA ASP A 273 4.89 8.60 -17.22
C ASP A 273 6.36 8.82 -17.62
N PHE A 274 7.27 9.23 -16.73
CA PHE A 274 8.67 9.51 -17.09
C PHE A 274 9.64 8.69 -16.22
N GLY A 275 10.50 7.90 -16.85
CA GLY A 275 11.53 7.11 -16.17
C GLY A 275 11.55 5.68 -16.69
N ASP A 276 12.50 4.87 -16.22
CA ASP A 276 12.55 3.46 -16.60
C ASP A 276 11.64 2.65 -15.64
N ASP A 277 10.36 2.49 -15.98
CA ASP A 277 9.35 1.99 -15.04
C ASP A 277 9.20 0.46 -15.02
N LEU A 278 8.73 -0.08 -13.89
CA LEU A 278 8.36 -1.49 -13.74
C LEU A 278 6.89 -1.66 -13.36
N LEU A 279 6.08 -2.08 -14.34
CA LEU A 279 4.65 -2.32 -14.18
C LEU A 279 4.35 -3.83 -14.19
N ILE A 280 4.01 -4.40 -13.04
CA ILE A 280 3.65 -5.81 -12.87
C ILE A 280 2.14 -5.95 -12.64
N LEU A 281 1.48 -6.67 -13.52
CA LEU A 281 0.04 -6.81 -13.54
C LEU A 281 -0.37 -8.27 -13.47
N LYS A 282 -1.27 -8.59 -12.54
CA LYS A 282 -1.74 -9.95 -12.32
C LYS A 282 -3.27 -10.00 -12.29
N GLN A 283 -3.86 -10.89 -13.10
CA GLN A 283 -5.31 -11.10 -13.12
C GLN A 283 -6.09 -9.80 -13.41
N VAL A 284 -5.65 -9.04 -14.40
CA VAL A 284 -6.27 -7.77 -14.81
C VAL A 284 -7.29 -7.96 -15.94
N SER A 285 -8.31 -7.09 -15.97
CA SER A 285 -9.40 -7.08 -16.97
C SER A 285 -9.72 -5.65 -17.40
N GLN A 286 -9.94 -5.43 -18.70
CA GLN A 286 -10.27 -4.11 -19.27
C GLN A 286 -9.28 -3.02 -18.83
N THR A 287 -8.00 -3.36 -18.70
CA THR A 287 -6.97 -2.48 -18.13
C THR A 287 -6.15 -1.84 -19.23
N THR A 288 -5.96 -0.53 -19.16
CA THR A 288 -5.03 0.24 -19.99
C THR A 288 -3.73 0.44 -19.22
N VAL A 289 -2.62 0.15 -19.87
CA VAL A 289 -1.27 0.26 -19.31
C VAL A 289 -0.43 1.09 -20.26
N ARG A 290 0.30 2.05 -19.74
CA ARG A 290 1.25 2.87 -20.49
C ARG A 290 2.53 2.91 -19.68
N GLY A 291 3.66 2.58 -20.30
CA GLY A 291 4.98 2.83 -19.73
C GLY A 291 5.18 4.34 -19.68
N GLY A 292 5.66 4.93 -20.77
CA GLY A 292 5.78 6.37 -20.85
C GLY A 292 6.98 6.79 -21.68
N GLU A 293 7.71 7.79 -21.22
CA GLU A 293 9.07 8.07 -21.68
C GLU A 293 10.07 7.28 -20.83
N GLY A 294 10.92 6.46 -21.43
CA GLY A 294 11.90 5.64 -20.72
C GLY A 294 11.92 4.21 -21.25
N ASN A 295 12.77 3.35 -20.69
CA ASN A 295 12.87 1.95 -21.08
C ASN A 295 12.05 1.08 -20.12
N ASP A 296 10.76 0.96 -20.41
CA ASP A 296 9.81 0.40 -19.47
C ASP A 296 9.79 -1.12 -19.49
N THR A 297 9.55 -1.73 -18.33
CA THR A 297 9.26 -3.17 -18.22
C THR A 297 7.81 -3.39 -17.79
N ILE A 298 7.00 -3.92 -18.70
CA ILE A 298 5.59 -4.22 -18.46
C ILE A 298 5.40 -5.73 -18.43
N ILE A 299 5.01 -6.27 -17.28
CA ILE A 299 4.79 -7.71 -17.07
C ILE A 299 3.31 -7.97 -16.83
N VAL A 300 2.67 -8.71 -17.74
CA VAL A 300 1.26 -9.11 -17.59
C VAL A 300 1.16 -10.62 -17.34
N GLN A 301 0.69 -10.96 -16.16
CA GLN A 301 0.48 -12.32 -15.67
C GLN A 301 -1.01 -12.62 -15.63
N GLN A 302 -1.42 -13.71 -16.27
CA GLN A 302 -2.80 -14.22 -16.19
C GLN A 302 -3.85 -13.14 -16.53
N ALA A 303 -3.67 -12.39 -17.62
CA ALA A 303 -4.71 -11.48 -18.11
C ALA A 303 -6.03 -12.25 -18.29
N VAL A 304 -7.13 -11.62 -17.88
CA VAL A 304 -8.49 -12.14 -18.01
C VAL A 304 -9.36 -11.16 -18.80
N GLY A 305 -10.43 -11.67 -19.42
CA GLY A 305 -11.37 -10.83 -20.16
C GLY A 305 -10.80 -10.22 -21.45
N THR A 306 -11.50 -9.26 -22.03
CA THR A 306 -11.12 -8.58 -23.27
C THR A 306 -10.73 -7.13 -23.00
N ALA A 307 -10.07 -6.50 -23.98
CA ALA A 307 -9.70 -5.07 -23.94
C ALA A 307 -8.67 -4.71 -22.86
N ASN A 308 -7.67 -5.58 -22.64
CA ASN A 308 -6.43 -5.15 -21.99
C ASN A 308 -5.53 -4.53 -23.05
N GLU A 309 -5.11 -3.29 -22.85
CA GLU A 309 -4.38 -2.50 -23.85
C GLU A 309 -3.08 -2.00 -23.24
N ILE A 310 -1.97 -2.20 -23.95
CA ILE A 310 -0.62 -1.85 -23.50
C ILE A 310 0.01 -0.92 -24.52
N TRP A 311 0.59 0.14 -24.02
CA TRP A 311 1.54 1.00 -24.71
C TRP A 311 2.89 0.88 -23.99
N GLY A 312 3.96 0.63 -24.73
CA GLY A 312 5.31 0.75 -24.19
C GLY A 312 5.59 2.24 -23.98
N GLY A 313 5.80 2.93 -25.09
CA GLY A 313 5.91 4.38 -25.14
C GLY A 313 7.12 4.78 -25.96
N ASP A 314 7.80 5.83 -25.51
CA ASP A 314 9.06 6.30 -26.08
C ASP A 314 10.23 5.64 -25.34
N GLY A 315 10.97 4.76 -25.99
CA GLY A 315 12.16 4.13 -25.42
C GLY A 315 12.32 2.72 -25.92
N SER A 316 13.19 1.91 -25.29
CA SER A 316 13.37 0.49 -25.62
C SER A 316 12.64 -0.38 -24.61
N ASP A 317 11.37 -0.64 -24.86
CA ASP A 317 10.48 -1.26 -23.88
C ASP A 317 10.55 -2.78 -23.89
N ARG A 318 10.34 -3.38 -22.73
CA ARG A 318 10.22 -4.83 -22.56
C ARG A 318 8.82 -5.20 -22.07
N ILE A 319 8.04 -5.81 -22.96
CA ILE A 319 6.70 -6.30 -22.65
C ILE A 319 6.74 -7.82 -22.49
N VAL A 320 6.43 -8.30 -21.28
CA VAL A 320 6.38 -9.72 -20.93
C VAL A 320 4.94 -10.17 -20.75
N ILE A 321 4.54 -11.17 -21.53
CA ILE A 321 3.26 -11.86 -21.34
C ILE A 321 3.54 -13.23 -20.71
N ASP A 322 3.26 -13.36 -19.41
CA ASP A 322 3.41 -14.60 -18.66
C ASP A 322 2.10 -15.41 -18.68
N ILE A 323 2.19 -16.58 -19.33
CA ILE A 323 1.06 -17.48 -19.54
C ILE A 323 1.06 -18.71 -18.62
N SER A 324 1.95 -18.76 -17.61
CA SER A 324 2.12 -19.90 -16.70
C SER A 324 0.87 -20.28 -15.91
N GLY A 325 -0.02 -19.33 -15.63
CA GLY A 325 -1.31 -19.58 -14.99
C GLY A 325 -2.50 -19.74 -15.94
N GLY A 326 -2.23 -19.76 -17.26
CA GLY A 326 -3.23 -19.64 -18.31
C GLY A 326 -3.63 -18.18 -18.54
N VAL A 327 -3.53 -17.72 -19.79
CA VAL A 327 -4.16 -16.47 -20.23
C VAL A 327 -5.57 -16.81 -20.67
N GLN A 328 -6.57 -16.22 -20.01
CA GLN A 328 -7.98 -16.37 -20.37
C GLN A 328 -8.53 -15.11 -21.05
N GLY A 329 -7.65 -14.15 -21.33
CA GLY A 329 -8.00 -12.86 -21.90
C GLY A 329 -7.23 -12.49 -23.16
N GLU A 330 -7.61 -11.37 -23.75
CA GLU A 330 -6.91 -10.74 -24.86
C GLU A 330 -6.06 -9.58 -24.33
N VAL A 331 -4.81 -9.50 -24.79
CA VAL A 331 -3.91 -8.38 -24.57
C VAL A 331 -3.56 -7.80 -25.93
N THR A 332 -3.78 -6.49 -26.09
CA THR A 332 -3.42 -5.75 -27.31
C THR A 332 -2.28 -4.81 -26.99
N ILE A 333 -1.15 -4.99 -27.66
CA ILE A 333 -0.03 -4.03 -27.63
C ILE A 333 -0.26 -3.05 -28.78
N ARG A 334 -0.22 -1.76 -28.49
CA ARG A 334 -0.77 -0.70 -29.35
C ARG A 334 0.29 0.05 -30.17
N ASP A 335 1.53 0.10 -29.71
CA ASP A 335 2.59 0.97 -30.24
C ASP A 335 3.96 0.29 -30.41
N PHE A 336 4.01 -1.04 -30.39
CA PHE A 336 5.26 -1.81 -30.53
C PHE A 336 6.13 -1.33 -31.71
N GLN A 337 7.39 -1.00 -31.41
CA GLN A 337 8.42 -0.49 -32.30
C GLN A 337 9.43 -1.58 -32.66
N ASP A 338 9.38 -2.09 -33.89
CA ASP A 338 10.30 -3.14 -34.37
C ASP A 338 11.78 -2.72 -34.29
N GLY A 339 12.61 -3.59 -33.71
CA GLY A 339 14.04 -3.36 -33.51
C GLY A 339 14.37 -2.39 -32.37
N ILE A 340 13.37 -1.89 -31.64
CA ILE A 340 13.51 -1.04 -30.46
C ILE A 340 12.93 -1.78 -29.25
N ASP A 341 11.69 -2.24 -29.36
CA ASP A 341 10.99 -2.94 -28.28
C ASP A 341 11.23 -4.45 -28.30
N LEU A 342 11.02 -5.07 -27.14
CA LEU A 342 11.09 -6.51 -26.92
C LEU A 342 9.74 -7.04 -26.42
N LEU A 343 9.14 -7.95 -27.20
CA LEU A 343 8.01 -8.75 -26.77
C LEU A 343 8.48 -10.16 -26.35
N GLU A 344 8.30 -10.48 -25.08
CA GLU A 344 8.64 -11.77 -24.50
C GLU A 344 7.40 -12.53 -24.07
N PHE A 345 7.33 -13.82 -24.41
CA PHE A 345 6.36 -14.75 -23.85
C PHE A 345 7.05 -15.68 -22.85
N SER A 346 6.54 -15.72 -21.63
CA SER A 346 7.05 -16.58 -20.55
C SER A 346 5.99 -17.54 -20.05
N GLY A 347 6.41 -18.57 -19.31
CA GLY A 347 5.47 -19.49 -18.67
C GLY A 347 4.69 -20.40 -19.62
N ILE A 348 5.17 -20.63 -20.84
CA ILE A 348 4.49 -21.48 -21.83
C ILE A 348 4.50 -22.95 -21.36
N VAL A 349 3.36 -23.42 -20.86
CA VAL A 349 3.15 -24.83 -20.49
C VAL A 349 1.83 -25.33 -21.07
N ASN A 350 1.89 -26.44 -21.81
CA ASN A 350 0.71 -27.11 -22.39
C ASN A 350 -0.18 -26.19 -23.28
N THR A 351 0.40 -25.17 -23.91
CA THR A 351 -0.33 -24.26 -24.79
C THR A 351 -0.53 -24.89 -26.16
N GLU A 352 -1.78 -25.05 -26.61
CA GLU A 352 -2.11 -25.65 -27.91
C GLU A 352 -1.77 -24.75 -29.10
N SER A 353 -1.88 -23.43 -28.92
CA SER A 353 -1.43 -22.44 -29.90
C SER A 353 -1.27 -21.07 -29.25
N ILE A 354 -0.29 -20.30 -29.72
CA ILE A 354 -0.23 -18.85 -29.51
C ILE A 354 -0.60 -18.22 -30.84
N SER A 355 -1.65 -17.38 -30.84
CA SER A 355 -2.10 -16.63 -32.02
C SER A 355 -1.70 -15.17 -31.85
N ILE A 356 -0.72 -14.72 -32.63
CA ILE A 356 -0.34 -13.32 -32.71
C ILE A 356 -1.02 -12.72 -33.92
N THR A 357 -1.85 -11.70 -33.68
CA THR A 357 -2.50 -10.90 -34.72
C THR A 357 -1.84 -9.53 -34.74
N ALA A 358 -0.62 -9.45 -35.27
CA ALA A 358 0.07 -8.17 -35.41
C ALA A 358 -0.58 -7.36 -36.53
N VAL A 359 -0.84 -6.08 -36.29
CA VAL A 359 -1.22 -5.11 -37.32
C VAL A 359 -0.10 -4.07 -37.38
N GLY A 360 0.91 -4.32 -38.22
CA GLY A 360 2.06 -3.42 -38.41
C GLY A 360 2.75 -3.66 -39.75
N GLU A 361 3.40 -2.63 -40.31
CA GLU A 361 3.95 -2.63 -41.68
C GLU A 361 5.30 -3.36 -41.82
N ASN A 362 5.96 -3.73 -40.73
CA ASN A 362 7.35 -4.24 -40.70
C ASN A 362 7.51 -5.58 -39.98
N GLN A 363 8.74 -6.07 -39.91
CA GLN A 363 9.07 -7.37 -39.33
C GLN A 363 8.65 -7.42 -37.84
N THR A 364 8.22 -8.58 -37.36
CA THR A 364 8.00 -8.80 -35.92
C THR A 364 8.85 -10.00 -35.51
N ASP A 365 9.84 -9.78 -34.67
CA ASP A 365 10.65 -10.85 -34.10
C ASP A 365 9.97 -11.37 -32.81
N ILE A 366 9.56 -12.64 -32.85
CA ILE A 366 8.97 -13.36 -31.71
C ILE A 366 10.11 -14.10 -31.01
N MET A 367 10.35 -13.76 -29.75
CA MET A 367 11.40 -14.34 -28.92
C MET A 367 10.83 -15.35 -27.91
N MET A 368 11.64 -16.35 -27.54
CA MET A 368 11.46 -17.27 -26.41
C MET A 368 12.71 -17.15 -25.51
N GLY A 369 12.64 -16.34 -24.45
CA GLY A 369 13.84 -15.91 -23.71
C GLY A 369 14.88 -15.30 -24.67
N ASP A 370 16.13 -15.70 -24.55
CA ASP A 370 17.22 -15.24 -25.43
C ASP A 370 17.17 -15.83 -26.87
N THR A 371 16.20 -16.70 -27.18
CA THR A 371 16.14 -17.42 -28.46
C THR A 371 15.10 -16.80 -29.39
N ARG A 372 15.55 -16.33 -30.56
CA ARG A 372 14.63 -15.89 -31.63
C ARG A 372 13.89 -17.06 -32.24
N LEU A 373 12.57 -17.13 -32.03
CA LEU A 373 11.73 -18.24 -32.43
C LEU A 373 11.23 -18.09 -33.86
N VAL A 374 10.69 -16.92 -34.19
CA VAL A 374 10.12 -16.64 -35.52
C VAL A 374 10.34 -15.17 -35.86
N SER A 375 10.92 -14.91 -37.02
CA SER A 375 10.89 -13.59 -37.66
C SER A 375 9.73 -13.55 -38.65
N VAL A 376 8.70 -12.77 -38.33
CA VAL A 376 7.53 -12.59 -39.19
C VAL A 376 7.82 -11.44 -40.14
N PHE A 377 8.09 -11.74 -41.41
CA PHE A 377 8.24 -10.72 -42.45
C PHE A 377 6.89 -10.37 -43.07
N HIS A 378 6.54 -9.08 -43.06
CA HIS A 378 5.34 -8.56 -43.73
C HIS A 378 5.73 -7.94 -45.09
N PRO A 379 5.44 -8.58 -46.24
CA PRO A 379 5.57 -7.92 -47.53
C PRO A 379 4.31 -7.08 -47.77
N GLY A 380 4.37 -5.78 -47.45
CA GLY A 380 3.49 -4.73 -47.97
C GLY A 380 1.98 -5.04 -48.09
N ALA A 381 1.22 -4.50 -47.15
CA ALA A 381 -0.24 -4.36 -47.14
C ALA A 381 -1.09 -5.63 -46.91
N SER A 382 -1.88 -5.53 -45.83
CA SER A 382 -3.11 -6.28 -45.51
C SER A 382 -2.99 -7.80 -45.32
N SER A 383 -3.00 -8.18 -44.04
CA SER A 383 -3.32 -9.49 -43.46
C SER A 383 -2.23 -10.56 -43.48
N LEU A 384 -1.57 -10.72 -42.33
CA LEU A 384 -1.42 -12.06 -41.75
C LEU A 384 -2.65 -12.31 -40.88
N THR A 385 -3.41 -13.36 -41.19
CA THR A 385 -4.64 -13.73 -40.47
C THR A 385 -4.39 -14.59 -39.23
N SER A 386 -3.16 -15.06 -39.02
CA SER A 386 -2.70 -15.69 -37.78
C SER A 386 -1.30 -16.26 -37.99
N VAL A 387 -0.42 -16.07 -37.01
CA VAL A 387 0.74 -16.95 -36.81
C VAL A 387 0.32 -17.93 -35.72
N ILE A 388 0.06 -19.19 -36.10
CA ILE A 388 -0.15 -20.28 -35.16
C ILE A 388 1.22 -20.89 -34.89
N LEU A 389 1.77 -20.60 -33.72
CA LEU A 389 2.88 -21.37 -33.16
C LEU A 389 2.31 -22.65 -32.56
N ILE A 390 2.64 -23.79 -33.18
CA ILE A 390 2.29 -25.15 -32.74
C ILE A 390 3.38 -25.69 -31.83
#